data_AF-A0AAE0IKP3-F1
#
_entry.id   AF-A0AAE0IKP3-F1
#
_cell.length_a   1.000
_cell.length_b   1.000
_cell.length_c   1.000
_cell.angle_alpha   90.00
_cell.angle_beta   90.00
_cell.angle_gamma   90.00
#
_symmetry.space_group_name_H-M   'P 1'
#
loop_
_entity.id
_entity.type
_entity.pdbx_description
1 polymer ?
#
loop_
_entity_poly.entity_id
_entity_poly.type
_entity_poly.pdbx_seq_one_letter_code
_entity_poly.pdbx_strand_id
1 'polypeptide(L)'
;MASHSTIPSDHDVVQAVAALRKDWPELGRAKLLTQLKQAHNWSLSEARLKKLVSAAAPQDTRTSTIPIPGTLRIPRDALAAQQRYRDKSMRCFKIYGRGEYDYGVTPNADRSILINVMHDRLVKAGRPETEVQKRRMFPTLRVIYEYYAAAAEIAGVSKDDVAQQLEAEYGLNPMPYLMQIPAPTPEQVAERKAKFKKQSLAMMRIMLVASEEARNHIPVDDNDDPIWDEERNGEFCLMVVKIDKGDGLTEHGLVNELN
;
A
#
# COMPACT_ATOMS: atom_id res chain seq x y z
N MET A 1 -41.26 34.83 -26.72
CA MET A 1 -40.87 33.78 -25.77
C MET A 1 -39.35 33.77 -25.71
N ALA A 2 -38.75 34.21 -24.60
CA ALA A 2 -37.31 34.32 -24.48
C ALA A 2 -36.69 32.91 -24.41
N SER A 3 -35.81 32.60 -25.36
CA SER A 3 -34.96 31.42 -25.33
C SER A 3 -33.98 31.56 -24.16
N HIS A 4 -34.37 31.03 -23.00
CA HIS A 4 -33.50 30.97 -21.83
C HIS A 4 -32.25 30.17 -22.18
N SER A 5 -31.10 30.84 -22.11
CA SER A 5 -29.78 30.26 -22.34
C SER A 5 -29.58 29.02 -21.46
N THR A 6 -29.35 27.87 -22.09
CA THR A 6 -29.17 26.55 -21.45
C THR A 6 -27.72 26.27 -21.06
N ILE A 7 -26.87 27.29 -21.04
CA ILE A 7 -25.44 27.15 -20.71
C ILE A 7 -25.26 27.52 -19.23
N PRO A 8 -25.03 26.53 -18.34
CA PRO A 8 -24.83 26.83 -16.92
C PRO A 8 -23.51 27.55 -16.68
N SER A 9 -23.41 28.28 -15.57
CA SER A 9 -22.12 28.78 -15.09
C SER A 9 -21.28 27.62 -14.53
N ASP A 10 -19.96 27.81 -14.45
CA ASP A 10 -19.06 26.80 -13.85
C ASP A 10 -19.42 26.54 -12.38
N HIS A 11 -19.84 27.60 -11.66
CA HIS A 11 -20.27 27.52 -10.27
C HIS A 11 -21.54 26.65 -10.10
N ASP A 12 -22.54 26.82 -10.97
CA ASP A 12 -23.78 26.03 -10.90
C ASP A 12 -23.51 24.54 -11.17
N VAL A 13 -22.63 24.23 -12.12
CA VAL A 13 -22.22 22.86 -12.41
C VAL A 13 -21.53 22.24 -11.19
N VAL A 14 -20.63 22.96 -10.53
CA VAL A 14 -19.92 22.46 -9.34
C VAL A 14 -20.88 22.21 -8.18
N GLN A 15 -21.80 23.14 -7.90
CA GLN A 15 -22.80 22.96 -6.84
C GLN A 15 -23.72 21.76 -7.11
N ALA A 16 -24.21 21.62 -8.35
CA ALA A 16 -25.09 20.51 -8.72
C ALA A 16 -24.37 19.15 -8.66
N VAL A 17 -23.10 19.09 -9.07
CA VAL A 17 -22.27 17.88 -8.89
C VAL A 17 -22.10 17.54 -7.42
N ALA A 18 -21.82 18.54 -6.56
CA ALA A 18 -21.64 18.32 -5.13
C ALA A 18 -22.92 17.78 -4.47
N ALA A 19 -24.09 18.31 -4.84
CA ALA A 19 -25.38 17.81 -4.39
C ALA A 19 -25.61 16.35 -4.81
N LEU A 20 -25.40 16.04 -6.10
CA LEU A 20 -25.58 14.67 -6.61
C LEU A 20 -24.64 13.65 -5.96
N ARG A 21 -23.39 14.03 -5.68
CA ARG A 21 -22.42 13.16 -5.01
C ARG A 21 -22.71 12.94 -3.53
N LYS A 22 -23.41 13.88 -2.88
CA LYS A 22 -23.86 13.73 -1.49
C LYS A 22 -24.86 12.58 -1.37
N ASP A 23 -25.75 12.46 -2.35
CA ASP A 23 -26.79 11.43 -2.35
C ASP A 23 -26.31 10.12 -3.00
N TRP A 24 -25.37 10.21 -3.97
CA TRP A 24 -24.87 9.07 -4.74
C TRP A 24 -23.34 9.12 -4.92
N PRO A 25 -22.56 8.73 -3.90
CA PRO A 25 -21.09 8.85 -3.94
C PRO A 25 -20.42 8.00 -5.04
N GLU A 26 -21.03 6.87 -5.40
CA GLU A 26 -20.51 5.91 -6.39
C GLU A 26 -20.82 6.28 -7.85
N LEU A 27 -21.44 7.44 -8.11
CA LEU A 27 -21.90 7.79 -9.46
C LEU A 27 -20.71 8.15 -10.37
N GLY A 28 -20.47 7.29 -11.38
CA GLY A 28 -19.48 7.55 -12.43
C GLY A 28 -19.78 8.81 -13.24
N ARG A 29 -18.73 9.44 -13.81
CA ARG A 29 -18.80 10.73 -14.52
C ARG A 29 -19.83 10.79 -15.64
N ALA A 30 -19.96 9.71 -16.43
CA ALA A 30 -20.93 9.65 -17.51
C ALA A 30 -22.38 9.71 -16.99
N LYS A 31 -22.67 9.02 -15.89
CA LYS A 31 -23.99 9.06 -15.24
C LYS A 31 -24.28 10.43 -14.61
N LEU A 32 -23.25 11.07 -14.02
CA LEU A 32 -23.37 12.44 -13.51
C LEU A 32 -23.74 13.43 -14.62
N LEU A 33 -23.08 13.34 -15.79
CA LEU A 33 -23.39 14.20 -16.93
C LEU A 33 -24.84 14.02 -17.39
N THR A 34 -25.30 12.78 -17.52
CA THR A 34 -26.68 12.47 -17.93
C THR A 34 -27.71 13.05 -16.95
N GLN A 35 -27.50 12.88 -15.64
CA GLN A 35 -28.42 13.42 -14.64
C GLN A 35 -28.45 14.95 -14.63
N LEU A 36 -27.30 15.63 -14.75
CA LEU A 36 -27.26 17.09 -14.80
C LEU A 36 -27.99 17.65 -16.03
N LYS A 37 -27.84 17.00 -17.17
CA LYS A 37 -28.57 17.37 -18.40
C LYS A 37 -30.08 17.20 -18.23
N GLN A 38 -30.51 16.08 -17.64
CA GLN A 38 -31.93 15.78 -17.43
C GLN A 38 -32.58 16.70 -16.40
N ALA A 39 -31.93 16.93 -15.26
CA ALA A 39 -32.49 17.69 -14.14
C ALA A 39 -32.60 19.20 -14.42
N HIS A 40 -31.65 19.75 -15.18
CA HIS A 40 -31.53 21.21 -15.37
C HIS A 40 -31.65 21.67 -16.83
N ASN A 41 -31.89 20.75 -17.77
CA ASN A 41 -31.96 21.02 -19.20
C ASN A 41 -30.69 21.74 -19.74
N TRP A 42 -29.53 21.38 -19.22
CA TRP A 42 -28.26 22.03 -19.55
C TRP A 42 -27.59 21.48 -20.81
N SER A 43 -26.95 22.38 -21.57
CA SER A 43 -25.99 22.01 -22.61
C SER A 43 -24.58 21.98 -22.02
N LEU A 44 -24.17 20.80 -21.53
CA LEU A 44 -22.86 20.57 -20.90
C LEU A 44 -22.06 19.51 -21.67
N SER A 45 -20.81 19.81 -22.01
CA SER A 45 -19.88 18.84 -22.62
C SER A 45 -19.16 18.01 -21.57
N GLU A 46 -18.79 16.79 -21.93
CA GLU A 46 -18.03 15.90 -21.03
C GLU A 46 -16.66 16.50 -20.68
N ALA A 47 -16.00 17.16 -21.63
CA ALA A 47 -14.72 17.83 -21.40
C ALA A 47 -14.83 18.96 -20.36
N ARG A 48 -15.90 19.77 -20.41
CA ARG A 48 -16.15 20.83 -19.43
C ARG A 48 -16.46 20.24 -18.06
N LEU A 49 -17.32 19.21 -17.99
CA LEU A 49 -17.59 18.51 -16.74
C LEU A 49 -16.30 17.90 -16.16
N LYS A 50 -15.46 17.25 -16.97
CA LYS A 50 -14.17 16.71 -16.53
C LYS A 50 -13.28 17.80 -15.95
N LYS A 51 -13.17 18.96 -16.61
CA LYS A 51 -12.38 20.10 -16.13
C LYS A 51 -12.88 20.60 -14.77
N LEU A 52 -14.19 20.78 -14.62
CA LEU A 52 -14.80 21.31 -13.40
C LEU A 52 -14.76 20.30 -12.25
N VAL A 53 -15.05 19.03 -12.51
CA VAL A 53 -14.99 17.97 -11.48
C VAL A 53 -13.56 17.68 -11.06
N SER A 54 -12.57 17.83 -11.94
CA SER A 54 -11.16 17.67 -11.56
C SER A 54 -10.63 18.89 -10.78
N ALA A 55 -11.19 20.08 -11.03
CA ALA A 55 -10.87 21.30 -10.27
C ALA A 55 -11.58 21.38 -8.91
N ALA A 56 -12.79 20.82 -8.81
CA ALA A 56 -13.64 20.83 -7.62
C ALA A 56 -13.65 19.53 -6.81
N ALA A 57 -13.03 18.45 -7.33
CA ALA A 57 -12.59 17.38 -6.45
C ALA A 57 -11.81 18.05 -5.31
N PRO A 58 -11.98 17.64 -4.04
CA PRO A 58 -10.99 18.00 -3.06
C PRO A 58 -9.68 17.62 -3.71
N GLN A 59 -8.88 18.64 -4.07
CA GLN A 59 -7.47 18.41 -4.24
C GLN A 59 -7.15 17.73 -2.93
N ASP A 60 -6.90 16.41 -3.01
CA ASP A 60 -6.29 15.63 -1.97
C ASP A 60 -5.30 16.60 -1.37
N THR A 61 -5.56 17.03 -0.15
CA THR A 61 -5.02 18.29 0.35
C THR A 61 -3.52 18.10 0.31
N ARG A 62 -2.91 18.54 -0.80
CA ARG A 62 -1.60 19.13 -0.88
C ARG A 62 -1.79 20.36 -0.02
N THR A 63 -1.84 20.11 1.28
CA THR A 63 -1.25 20.95 2.27
C THR A 63 0.14 21.18 1.72
N SER A 64 0.25 22.22 0.90
CA SER A 64 1.46 23.00 0.77
C SER A 64 1.63 23.73 2.10
N THR A 65 1.67 22.96 3.20
CA THR A 65 2.57 23.29 4.28
C THR A 65 3.93 23.14 3.62
N ILE A 66 4.68 24.24 3.59
CA ILE A 66 6.12 24.18 3.35
C ILE A 66 6.61 22.97 4.16
N PRO A 67 7.24 21.97 3.53
CA PRO A 67 7.73 20.81 4.25
C PRO A 67 8.61 21.30 5.37
N ILE A 68 8.17 21.15 6.62
CA ILE A 68 9.08 21.20 7.75
C ILE A 68 10.02 20.02 7.49
N PRO A 69 11.29 20.27 7.15
CA PRO A 69 12.21 19.20 6.83
C PRO A 69 12.24 18.23 8.01
N GLY A 70 12.03 16.94 7.73
CA GLY A 70 12.08 15.90 8.74
C GLY A 70 10.73 15.51 9.37
N THR A 71 9.59 16.10 9.03
CA THR A 71 8.28 15.60 9.53
C THR A 71 7.75 14.46 8.66
N LEU A 72 7.35 13.36 9.28
CA LEU A 72 6.70 12.23 8.60
C LEU A 72 5.34 12.65 8.04
N ARG A 73 5.08 12.39 6.76
CA ARG A 73 3.84 12.75 6.08
C ARG A 73 3.06 11.50 5.70
N ILE A 74 2.11 11.11 6.55
CA ILE A 74 1.18 10.01 6.29
C ILE A 74 -0.14 10.61 5.78
N PRO A 75 -0.73 10.09 4.69
CA PRO A 75 -2.05 10.51 4.21
C PRO A 75 -3.13 10.34 5.28
N ARG A 76 -4.12 11.24 5.29
CA ARG A 76 -5.23 11.20 6.25
C ARG A 76 -6.00 9.86 6.21
N ASP A 77 -6.20 9.32 5.01
CA ASP A 77 -6.74 7.99 4.79
C ASP A 77 -5.62 7.04 4.34
N ALA A 78 -4.76 6.70 5.31
CA ALA A 78 -3.56 5.91 5.08
C ALA A 78 -3.88 4.52 4.53
N LEU A 79 -4.95 3.88 5.01
CA LEU A 79 -5.36 2.56 4.54
C LEU A 79 -5.77 2.59 3.06
N ALA A 80 -6.65 3.53 2.69
CA ALA A 80 -7.06 3.63 1.30
C ALA A 80 -5.88 4.05 0.40
N ALA A 81 -4.94 4.87 0.88
CA ALA A 81 -3.72 5.19 0.15
C ALA A 81 -2.83 3.95 -0.07
N GLN A 82 -2.66 3.11 0.95
CA GLN A 82 -1.89 1.87 0.87
C GLN A 82 -2.54 0.85 -0.07
N GLN A 83 -3.87 0.73 -0.06
CA GLN A 83 -4.62 -0.10 -1.02
C GLN A 83 -4.46 0.41 -2.46
N ARG A 84 -4.66 1.72 -2.70
CA ARG A 84 -4.44 2.31 -4.02
C ARG A 84 -3.02 2.10 -4.53
N TYR A 85 -2.02 2.10 -3.64
CA TYR A 85 -0.65 1.77 -3.99
C TYR A 85 -0.53 0.31 -4.43
N ARG A 86 -1.05 -0.64 -3.64
CA ARG A 86 -1.07 -2.08 -3.98
C ARG A 86 -1.75 -2.36 -5.32
N ASP A 87 -2.82 -1.65 -5.63
CA ASP A 87 -3.59 -1.86 -6.86
C ASP A 87 -2.87 -1.34 -8.13
N LYS A 88 -1.96 -0.37 -7.97
CA LYS A 88 -1.35 0.36 -9.09
C LYS A 88 0.15 0.09 -9.25
N SER A 89 0.82 -0.24 -8.17
CA SER A 89 2.25 -0.53 -8.14
C SER A 89 2.50 -2.00 -8.40
N MET A 90 3.66 -2.31 -8.97
CA MET A 90 4.20 -3.67 -8.98
C MET A 90 4.80 -4.10 -7.63
N ARG A 91 4.92 -3.16 -6.68
CA ARG A 91 5.42 -3.41 -5.34
C ARG A 91 4.30 -3.82 -4.38
N CYS A 92 4.63 -4.60 -3.37
CA CYS A 92 3.66 -5.19 -2.46
C CYS A 92 3.14 -4.20 -1.42
N PHE A 93 3.98 -3.28 -0.95
CA PHE A 93 3.57 -2.23 -0.03
C PHE A 93 4.50 -1.02 -0.07
N LYS A 94 4.10 0.06 0.62
CA LYS A 94 4.82 1.32 0.68
C LYS A 94 5.19 1.65 2.12
N ILE A 95 6.35 2.28 2.32
CA ILE A 95 6.78 2.87 3.58
C ILE A 95 6.93 4.37 3.39
N TYR A 96 6.36 5.16 4.31
CA TYR A 96 6.49 6.62 4.25
C TYR A 96 7.84 7.08 4.82
N GLY A 97 8.58 7.87 4.05
CA GLY A 97 9.86 8.44 4.47
C GLY A 97 9.71 9.86 5.04
N ARG A 98 10.67 10.33 5.84
CA ARG A 98 10.77 11.74 6.24
C ARG A 98 11.50 12.62 5.21
N GLY A 99 12.35 12.02 4.38
CA GLY A 99 13.18 12.68 3.38
C GLY A 99 12.46 13.00 2.07
N GLU A 100 13.20 13.00 0.98
CA GLU A 100 12.70 13.28 -0.37
C GLU A 100 11.77 12.17 -0.90
N TYR A 101 12.06 10.92 -0.56
CA TYR A 101 11.37 9.76 -1.10
C TYR A 101 10.47 9.07 -0.07
N ASP A 102 9.41 8.41 -0.58
CA ASP A 102 8.81 7.25 0.06
C ASP A 102 9.48 5.98 -0.49
N TYR A 103 9.09 4.80 -0.02
CA TYR A 103 9.73 3.55 -0.43
C TYR A 103 8.74 2.50 -0.84
N GLY A 104 8.92 1.94 -2.04
CA GLY A 104 8.20 0.76 -2.51
C GLY A 104 8.93 -0.51 -2.10
N VAL A 105 8.18 -1.52 -1.65
CA VAL A 105 8.76 -2.75 -1.10
C VAL A 105 8.16 -3.98 -1.75
N THR A 106 9.02 -4.90 -2.18
CA THR A 106 8.65 -6.24 -2.66
C THR A 106 9.46 -7.29 -1.89
N PRO A 107 8.82 -8.14 -1.09
CA PRO A 107 9.43 -9.36 -0.59
C PRO A 107 9.70 -10.38 -1.72
N ASN A 108 10.41 -11.46 -1.43
CA ASN A 108 10.40 -12.61 -2.33
C ASN A 108 8.98 -13.16 -2.57
N ALA A 109 8.81 -14.00 -3.60
CA ALA A 109 7.49 -14.43 -4.08
C ALA A 109 6.61 -15.07 -2.97
N ASP A 110 7.17 -16.01 -2.21
CA ASP A 110 6.47 -16.69 -1.11
C ASP A 110 5.99 -15.69 -0.05
N ARG A 111 6.85 -14.75 0.34
CA ARG A 111 6.52 -13.76 1.36
C ARG A 111 5.61 -12.66 0.84
N SER A 112 5.60 -12.39 -0.47
CA SER A 112 4.64 -11.50 -1.11
C SER A 112 3.20 -12.02 -0.96
N ILE A 113 2.99 -13.33 -1.15
CA ILE A 113 1.68 -13.97 -0.92
C ILE A 113 1.27 -13.84 0.55
N LEU A 114 2.18 -14.16 1.47
CA LEU A 114 1.91 -14.06 2.91
C LEU A 114 1.50 -12.63 3.30
N ILE A 115 2.26 -11.63 2.88
CA ILE A 115 2.00 -10.22 3.20
C ILE A 115 0.67 -9.74 2.61
N ASN A 116 0.34 -10.14 1.37
CA ASN A 116 -0.96 -9.85 0.78
C ASN A 116 -2.11 -10.44 1.61
N VAL A 117 -2.01 -11.72 2.00
CA VAL A 117 -3.02 -12.37 2.86
C VAL A 117 -3.16 -11.65 4.21
N MET A 118 -2.05 -11.20 4.81
CA MET A 118 -2.09 -10.49 6.08
C MET A 118 -2.71 -9.10 5.94
N HIS A 119 -2.41 -8.34 4.88
CA HIS A 119 -3.10 -7.08 4.59
C HIS A 119 -4.60 -7.27 4.45
N ASP A 120 -5.03 -8.26 3.66
CA ASP A 120 -6.45 -8.49 3.40
C ASP A 120 -7.20 -8.91 4.69
N ARG A 121 -6.54 -9.69 5.55
CA ARG A 121 -7.06 -10.02 6.90
C ARG A 121 -7.22 -8.79 7.78
N LEU A 122 -6.25 -7.87 7.79
CA LEU A 122 -6.32 -6.63 8.56
C LEU A 122 -7.41 -5.69 8.03
N VAL A 123 -7.50 -5.53 6.70
CA VAL A 123 -8.57 -4.76 6.04
C VAL A 123 -9.94 -5.31 6.43
N LYS A 124 -10.12 -6.64 6.35
CA LYS A 124 -11.38 -7.29 6.71
C LYS A 124 -11.72 -7.15 8.20
N ALA A 125 -10.71 -7.14 9.07
CA ALA A 125 -10.91 -6.95 10.51
C ALA A 125 -11.38 -5.53 10.87
N GLY A 126 -11.01 -4.53 10.06
CA GLY A 126 -11.30 -3.12 10.32
C GLY A 126 -10.47 -2.54 11.47
N ARG A 127 -10.70 -1.26 11.79
CA ARG A 127 -10.02 -0.60 12.91
C ARG A 127 -10.57 -1.14 14.24
N PRO A 128 -9.73 -1.61 15.17
CA PRO A 128 -10.19 -2.16 16.43
C PRO A 128 -10.64 -1.03 17.37
N GLU A 129 -11.78 -1.21 18.03
CA GLU A 129 -12.34 -0.26 19.01
C GLU A 129 -12.09 -0.71 20.45
N THR A 130 -11.92 -2.03 20.65
CA THR A 130 -11.77 -2.65 21.97
C THR A 130 -10.43 -3.35 22.13
N GLU A 131 -9.93 -3.47 23.36
CA GLU A 131 -8.69 -4.23 23.65
C GLU A 131 -8.77 -5.70 23.21
N VAL A 132 -9.95 -6.32 23.26
CA VAL A 132 -10.16 -7.69 22.77
C VAL A 132 -9.91 -7.77 21.26
N GLN A 133 -10.42 -6.80 20.48
CA GLN A 133 -10.16 -6.74 19.04
C GLN A 133 -8.68 -6.46 18.76
N LYS A 134 -8.04 -5.54 19.49
CA LYS A 134 -6.61 -5.25 19.34
C LYS A 134 -5.76 -6.51 19.58
N ARG A 135 -6.02 -7.24 20.66
CA ARG A 135 -5.31 -8.51 20.97
C ARG A 135 -5.51 -9.58 19.90
N ARG A 136 -6.72 -9.69 19.33
CA ARG A 136 -7.00 -10.63 18.23
C ARG A 136 -6.30 -10.24 16.93
N MET A 137 -6.19 -8.94 16.66
CA MET A 137 -5.55 -8.42 15.44
C MET A 137 -4.02 -8.44 15.51
N PHE A 138 -3.48 -8.29 16.72
CA PHE A 138 -2.04 -8.09 16.93
C PHE A 138 -1.13 -9.17 16.31
N PRO A 139 -1.41 -10.49 16.36
CA PRO A 139 -0.55 -11.49 15.73
C PRO A 139 -0.37 -11.25 14.21
N THR A 140 -1.44 -10.89 13.51
CA THR A 140 -1.41 -10.55 12.09
C THR A 140 -0.63 -9.26 11.85
N LEU A 141 -0.91 -8.22 12.65
CA LEU A 141 -0.24 -6.93 12.55
C LEU A 141 1.26 -7.03 12.86
N ARG A 142 1.64 -7.90 13.80
CA ARG A 142 3.04 -8.19 14.14
C ARG A 142 3.81 -8.71 12.93
N VAL A 143 3.23 -9.66 12.18
CA VAL A 143 3.88 -10.19 10.97
C VAL A 143 4.09 -9.06 9.96
N ILE A 144 3.07 -8.24 9.69
CA ILE A 144 3.22 -7.06 8.81
C ILE A 144 4.31 -6.12 9.32
N TYR A 145 4.30 -5.80 10.63
CA TYR A 145 5.29 -4.94 11.24
C TYR A 145 6.72 -5.46 11.07
N GLU A 146 6.96 -6.77 11.26
CA GLU A 146 8.31 -7.34 11.11
C GLU A 146 8.87 -7.11 9.69
N TYR A 147 8.04 -7.21 8.64
CA TYR A 147 8.46 -6.95 7.26
C TYR A 147 8.61 -5.46 6.97
N TYR A 148 7.69 -4.63 7.46
CA TYR A 148 7.80 -3.18 7.33
C TYR A 148 9.05 -2.66 8.05
N ALA A 149 9.35 -3.16 9.25
CA ALA A 149 10.52 -2.78 10.03
C ALA A 149 11.83 -3.21 9.35
N ALA A 150 11.88 -4.42 8.77
CA ALA A 150 13.04 -4.88 8.01
C ALA A 150 13.26 -4.04 6.74
N ALA A 151 12.21 -3.69 6.00
CA ALA A 151 12.33 -2.79 4.86
C ALA A 151 12.66 -1.35 5.27
N ALA A 152 12.15 -0.88 6.40
CA ALA A 152 12.47 0.43 6.95
C ALA A 152 13.94 0.53 7.36
N GLU A 153 14.51 -0.54 7.93
CA GLU A 153 15.95 -0.62 8.23
C GLU A 153 16.80 -0.46 6.97
N ILE A 154 16.43 -1.12 5.87
CA ILE A 154 17.07 -0.94 4.55
C ILE A 154 16.90 0.51 4.06
N ALA A 155 15.71 1.09 4.23
CA ALA A 155 15.36 2.44 3.77
C ALA A 155 15.91 3.59 4.64
N GLY A 156 16.53 3.29 5.79
CA GLY A 156 16.90 4.31 6.78
C GLY A 156 15.69 4.99 7.43
N VAL A 157 14.54 4.32 7.50
CA VAL A 157 13.31 4.78 8.16
C VAL A 157 13.22 4.21 9.57
N SER A 158 12.80 5.03 10.54
CA SER A 158 12.71 4.58 11.93
C SER A 158 11.57 3.59 12.16
N LYS A 159 11.74 2.68 13.12
CA LYS A 159 10.69 1.74 13.54
C LYS A 159 9.46 2.45 14.12
N ASP A 160 9.66 3.60 14.75
CA ASP A 160 8.56 4.44 15.26
C ASP A 160 7.72 5.06 14.13
N ASP A 161 8.35 5.43 13.00
CA ASP A 161 7.63 5.92 11.83
C ASP A 161 6.81 4.79 11.18
N VAL A 162 7.35 3.58 11.12
CA VAL A 162 6.59 2.37 10.71
C VAL A 162 5.41 2.12 11.62
N ALA A 163 5.60 2.21 12.94
CA ALA A 163 4.53 2.01 13.91
C ALA A 163 3.41 3.06 13.76
N GLN A 164 3.77 4.33 13.55
CA GLN A 164 2.82 5.41 13.25
C GLN A 164 2.07 5.18 11.94
N GLN A 165 2.75 4.69 10.90
CA GLN A 165 2.11 4.31 9.65
C GLN A 165 1.07 3.21 9.86
N LEU A 166 1.43 2.12 10.54
CA LEU A 166 0.51 1.00 10.79
C LEU A 166 -0.65 1.40 11.71
N GLU A 167 -0.44 2.31 12.65
CA GLU A 167 -1.51 2.90 13.46
C GLU A 167 -2.47 3.74 12.60
N ALA A 168 -1.94 4.51 11.66
CA ALA A 168 -2.76 5.29 10.73
C ALA A 168 -3.56 4.38 9.78
N GLU A 169 -2.97 3.29 9.28
CA GLU A 169 -3.61 2.31 8.39
C GLU A 169 -4.66 1.45 9.11
N TYR A 170 -4.30 0.82 10.23
CA TYR A 170 -5.12 -0.22 10.87
C TYR A 170 -5.72 0.20 12.21
N GLY A 171 -5.44 1.41 12.71
CA GLY A 171 -5.93 1.88 14.00
C GLY A 171 -5.29 1.23 15.22
N LEU A 172 -4.13 0.57 15.06
CA LEU A 172 -3.41 -0.06 16.15
C LEU A 172 -1.91 0.20 16.04
N ASN A 173 -1.35 0.83 17.07
CA ASN A 173 0.10 0.94 17.24
C ASN A 173 0.67 -0.40 17.75
N PRO A 174 1.60 -1.06 17.02
CA PRO A 174 2.14 -2.35 17.45
C PRO A 174 3.16 -2.24 18.60
N MET A 175 3.81 -1.08 18.81
CA MET A 175 4.95 -0.93 19.72
C MET A 175 4.64 -1.33 21.18
N PRO A 176 3.52 -0.92 21.79
CA PRO A 176 3.21 -1.29 23.18
C PRO A 176 3.09 -2.81 23.41
N TYR A 177 2.72 -3.56 22.37
CA TYR A 177 2.57 -5.01 22.43
C TYR A 177 3.88 -5.74 22.12
N LEU A 178 4.72 -5.16 21.25
CA LEU A 178 6.04 -5.70 20.93
C LEU A 178 7.00 -5.62 22.11
N MET A 179 6.94 -4.55 22.92
CA MET A 179 7.76 -4.41 24.13
C MET A 179 7.48 -5.48 25.19
N GLN A 180 6.34 -6.15 25.12
CA GLN A 180 5.97 -7.24 26.03
C GLN A 180 6.52 -8.60 25.56
N ILE A 181 7.01 -8.68 24.33
CA ILE A 181 7.58 -9.89 23.75
C ILE A 181 9.10 -9.81 23.91
N PRO A 182 9.74 -10.76 24.61
CA PRO A 182 11.19 -10.84 24.65
C PRO A 182 11.78 -10.90 23.25
N ALA A 183 12.86 -10.17 23.02
CA ALA A 183 13.61 -10.30 21.79
C ALA A 183 14.07 -11.76 21.63
N PRO A 184 13.99 -12.32 20.40
CA PRO A 184 14.39 -13.69 20.19
C PRO A 184 15.89 -13.85 20.45
N THR A 185 16.29 -14.96 21.08
CA THR A 185 17.71 -15.28 21.25
C THR A 185 18.34 -15.63 19.89
N PRO A 186 19.68 -15.54 19.76
CA PRO A 186 20.36 -15.97 18.54
C PRO A 186 20.00 -17.41 18.11
N GLU A 187 19.83 -18.32 19.07
CA GLU A 187 19.44 -19.70 18.83
C GLU A 187 18.01 -19.78 18.27
N GLN A 188 17.08 -19.01 18.81
CA GLN A 188 15.70 -18.94 18.32
C GLN A 188 15.64 -18.36 16.90
N VAL A 189 16.48 -17.36 16.60
CA VAL A 189 16.59 -16.80 15.24
C VAL A 189 17.15 -17.86 14.28
N ALA A 190 18.20 -18.59 14.68
CA ALA A 190 18.79 -19.65 13.87
C ALA A 190 17.81 -20.80 13.62
N GLU A 191 17.07 -21.24 14.64
CA GLU A 191 16.02 -22.25 14.52
C GLU A 191 14.91 -21.79 13.58
N ARG A 192 14.46 -20.53 13.70
CA ARG A 192 13.44 -19.95 12.80
C ARG A 192 13.92 -19.97 11.35
N LYS A 193 15.15 -19.52 11.10
CA LYS A 193 15.76 -19.54 9.76
C LYS A 193 15.87 -20.95 9.20
N ALA A 194 16.33 -21.91 9.99
CA ALA A 194 16.44 -23.31 9.59
C ALA A 194 15.08 -23.92 9.25
N LYS A 195 14.07 -23.66 10.07
CA LYS A 195 12.68 -24.10 9.83
C LYS A 195 12.14 -23.49 8.54
N PHE A 196 12.35 -22.19 8.33
CA PHE A 196 11.92 -21.52 7.12
C PHE A 196 12.60 -22.07 5.87
N LYS A 197 13.94 -22.19 5.87
CA LYS A 197 14.71 -22.82 4.79
C LYS A 197 14.17 -24.20 4.43
N LYS A 198 13.92 -25.05 5.43
CA LYS A 198 13.36 -26.39 5.23
C LYS A 198 11.99 -26.34 4.54
N GLN A 199 11.11 -25.44 4.98
CA GLN A 199 9.77 -25.29 4.41
C GLN A 199 9.81 -24.74 2.99
N SER A 200 10.65 -23.74 2.72
CA SER A 200 10.81 -23.17 1.39
C SER A 200 11.41 -24.15 0.39
N LEU A 201 12.44 -24.93 0.77
CA LEU A 201 12.98 -25.98 -0.09
C LEU A 201 11.93 -27.05 -0.42
N ALA A 202 11.10 -27.42 0.56
CA ALA A 202 9.99 -28.35 0.31
C ALA A 202 8.97 -27.77 -0.68
N MET A 203 8.62 -26.49 -0.57
CA MET A 203 7.74 -25.81 -1.52
C MET A 203 8.33 -25.74 -2.92
N MET A 204 9.62 -25.36 -3.04
CA MET A 204 10.32 -25.30 -4.33
C MET A 204 10.33 -26.64 -5.05
N ARG A 205 10.55 -27.75 -4.33
CA ARG A 205 10.45 -29.11 -4.89
C ARG A 205 9.05 -29.40 -5.43
N ILE A 206 8.00 -29.02 -4.70
CA ILE A 206 6.61 -29.19 -5.15
C ILE A 206 6.38 -28.38 -6.43
N MET A 207 6.86 -27.14 -6.50
CA MET A 207 6.71 -26.28 -7.68
C MET A 207 7.44 -26.84 -8.91
N LEU A 208 8.67 -27.35 -8.73
CA LEU A 208 9.47 -27.97 -9.80
C LEU A 208 8.80 -29.22 -10.38
N VAL A 209 8.05 -29.97 -9.57
CA VAL A 209 7.26 -31.12 -10.03
C VAL A 209 5.96 -30.68 -10.69
N ALA A 210 5.32 -29.64 -10.17
CA ALA A 210 3.99 -29.20 -10.61
C ALA A 210 4.01 -28.35 -11.89
N SER A 211 5.12 -27.69 -12.22
CA SER A 211 5.22 -26.78 -13.36
C SER A 211 6.59 -26.83 -14.03
N GLU A 212 6.62 -27.05 -15.34
CA GLU A 212 7.84 -26.99 -16.15
C GLU A 212 8.42 -25.57 -16.19
N GLU A 213 7.57 -24.54 -16.16
CA GLU A 213 7.99 -23.14 -16.11
C GLU A 213 8.78 -22.80 -14.84
N ALA A 214 8.56 -23.52 -13.74
CA ALA A 214 9.28 -23.29 -12.49
C ALA A 214 10.80 -23.54 -12.65
N ARG A 215 11.20 -24.40 -13.59
CA ARG A 215 12.61 -24.68 -13.91
C ARG A 215 13.33 -23.46 -14.50
N ASN A 216 12.61 -22.49 -15.06
CA ASN A 216 13.19 -21.24 -15.56
C ASN A 216 13.54 -20.25 -14.44
N HIS A 217 13.03 -20.48 -13.22
CA HIS A 217 13.11 -19.51 -12.13
C HIS A 217 13.71 -20.06 -10.85
N ILE A 218 13.68 -21.38 -10.63
CA ILE A 218 14.25 -22.04 -9.46
C ILE A 218 15.54 -22.73 -9.89
N PRO A 219 16.72 -22.23 -9.47
CA PRO A 219 17.99 -22.89 -9.76
C PRO A 219 18.06 -24.24 -9.05
N VAL A 220 18.54 -25.25 -9.75
CA VAL A 220 18.74 -26.61 -9.24
C VAL A 220 20.20 -27.04 -9.37
N ASP A 221 20.62 -27.97 -8.53
CA ASP A 221 21.94 -28.59 -8.60
C ASP A 221 21.98 -29.78 -9.58
N ASP A 222 23.11 -30.49 -9.62
CA ASP A 222 23.31 -31.66 -10.49
C ASP A 222 22.34 -32.82 -10.20
N ASN A 223 21.63 -32.80 -9.06
CA ASN A 223 20.66 -33.80 -8.66
C ASN A 223 19.20 -33.32 -8.85
N ASP A 224 18.97 -32.24 -9.60
CA ASP A 224 17.65 -31.58 -9.72
C ASP A 224 17.08 -31.06 -8.37
N ASP A 225 17.91 -30.93 -7.33
CA ASP A 225 17.48 -30.39 -6.04
C ASP A 225 17.58 -28.84 -6.03
N PRO A 226 16.59 -28.12 -5.46
CA PRO A 226 16.63 -26.66 -5.45
C PRO A 226 17.78 -26.12 -4.59
N ILE A 227 18.51 -25.16 -5.16
CA ILE A 227 19.63 -24.49 -4.49
C ILE A 227 19.08 -23.38 -3.57
N TRP A 228 19.47 -23.40 -2.30
CA TRP A 228 19.14 -22.33 -1.35
C TRP A 228 20.12 -21.18 -1.44
N ASP A 229 19.60 -20.00 -1.76
CA ASP A 229 20.32 -18.72 -1.67
C ASP A 229 19.70 -17.89 -0.53
N GLU A 230 20.44 -17.68 0.57
CA GLU A 230 19.91 -16.91 1.71
C GLU A 230 19.61 -15.46 1.33
N GLU A 231 20.35 -14.87 0.38
CA GLU A 231 20.16 -13.47 -0.03
C GLU A 231 18.89 -13.29 -0.86
N ARG A 232 18.44 -14.32 -1.58
CA ARG A 232 17.22 -14.30 -2.43
C ARG A 232 16.03 -14.98 -1.79
N ASN A 233 16.27 -16.05 -1.05
CA ASN A 233 15.25 -16.92 -0.50
C ASN A 233 15.05 -16.73 0.99
N GLY A 234 15.93 -15.98 1.67
CA GLY A 234 15.83 -15.68 3.10
C GLY A 234 14.49 -15.06 3.49
N GLU A 235 14.12 -15.23 4.77
CA GLU A 235 12.79 -14.84 5.28
C GLU A 235 12.49 -13.34 5.10
N PHE A 236 13.53 -12.50 5.17
CA PHE A 236 13.45 -11.05 5.01
C PHE A 236 14.27 -10.59 3.79
N CYS A 237 14.29 -11.40 2.72
CA CYS A 237 14.76 -10.92 1.42
C CYS A 237 13.74 -9.90 0.88
N LEU A 238 14.14 -8.63 0.86
CA LEU A 238 13.31 -7.48 0.53
C LEU A 238 14.01 -6.63 -0.52
N MET A 239 13.31 -6.34 -1.61
CA MET A 239 13.68 -5.29 -2.55
C MET A 239 13.01 -3.99 -2.12
N VAL A 240 13.81 -2.95 -1.91
CA VAL A 240 13.33 -1.62 -1.51
C VAL A 240 13.77 -0.59 -2.53
N VAL A 241 12.81 0.09 -3.15
CA VAL A 241 13.02 1.14 -4.16
C VAL A 241 12.60 2.50 -3.62
N LYS A 242 13.33 3.55 -3.98
CA LYS A 242 12.92 4.94 -3.75
C LYS A 242 11.76 5.27 -4.69
N ILE A 243 10.71 5.89 -4.18
CA ILE A 243 9.57 6.35 -4.99
C ILE A 243 9.26 7.82 -4.75
N ASP A 244 8.80 8.51 -5.80
CA ASP A 244 8.37 9.90 -5.75
C ASP A 244 7.18 10.05 -4.79
N LYS A 245 7.23 11.07 -3.91
CA LYS A 245 6.13 11.34 -2.96
C LYS A 245 4.90 11.97 -3.61
N GLY A 246 5.08 12.62 -4.76
CA GLY A 246 4.02 13.34 -5.46
C GLY A 246 3.00 12.40 -6.08
N ASP A 247 3.46 11.39 -6.82
CA ASP A 247 2.61 10.36 -7.42
C ASP A 247 2.56 9.05 -6.63
N GLY A 248 3.56 8.79 -5.78
CA GLY A 248 3.67 7.58 -4.98
C GLY A 248 3.95 6.32 -5.79
N LEU A 249 4.43 6.42 -7.04
CA LEU A 249 4.60 5.29 -7.98
C LEU A 249 5.90 5.34 -8.77
N THR A 250 6.40 6.53 -9.14
CA THR A 250 7.62 6.66 -9.96
C THR A 250 8.84 6.22 -9.17
N GLU A 251 9.58 5.24 -9.68
CA GLU A 251 10.76 4.66 -9.02
C GLU A 251 12.06 5.40 -9.39
N HIS A 252 12.94 5.61 -8.41
CA HIS A 252 14.23 6.30 -8.53
C HIS A 252 15.44 5.38 -8.26
N GLY A 253 15.25 4.07 -8.38
CA GLY A 253 16.30 3.06 -8.15
C GLY A 253 16.23 2.39 -6.77
N LEU A 254 17.07 1.36 -6.59
CA LEU A 254 17.16 0.62 -5.34
C LEU A 254 17.82 1.45 -4.25
N VAL A 255 17.46 1.20 -2.99
CA VAL A 255 18.13 1.87 -1.85
C VAL A 255 19.57 1.39 -1.68
N ASN A 256 19.84 0.10 -1.95
CA ASN A 256 21.13 -0.54 -1.74
C ASN A 256 22.05 -0.57 -2.97
N GLU A 257 21.62 -0.03 -4.11
CA GLU A 257 22.53 0.23 -5.23
C GLU A 257 23.36 1.45 -4.83
N LEU A 258 24.57 1.20 -4.32
CA LEU A 258 25.61 2.20 -4.22
C LEU A 258 25.89 2.72 -5.65
N ASN A 259 25.57 3.98 -5.91
CA ASN A 259 26.10 4.73 -7.06
C ASN A 259 27.62 4.80 -6.99
#